data_AF-N1U2Q6-F1
#
_entry.id   AF-N1U2Q6-F1
#
_cell.length_a   1.000
_cell.length_b   1.000
_cell.length_c   1.000
_cell.angle_alpha   90.00
_cell.angle_beta   90.00
_cell.angle_gamma   90.00
#
_symmetry.space_group_name_H-M   'P 1'
#
loop_
_entity.id
_entity.type
_entity.pdbx_description
1 polymer ?
#
loop_
_entity_poly.entity_id
_entity_poly.type
_entity_poly.pdbx_seq_one_letter_code
_entity_poly.pdbx_strand_id
1 'polypeptide(L)'
;MIPKPDMETKEEISLKNVSMRHNLIDFLREFVQKRRNILLLALLIGILSVGIMLGFGYQGMIPRELNKLIITGHEKLKTEEIVRMLEIQPGTSFDTLDLDLLEKRLSRLPRVNSARITKKSEDQLLIELTEKKAVYVVNSNGHLYEIDSELRLLSKDDVREKDLCILSGNFPVKNGAIQDAIFRDLYNSVEQAFRIYPALKPRISEVLLQEDGEIFSLRTNRFN
;
A
#
# COMPACT_ATOMS: atom_id res chain seq x y z
N MET A 1 -85.11 57.55 -59.26
CA MET A 1 -84.03 56.60 -59.58
C MET A 1 -83.08 56.56 -58.40
N ILE A 2 -83.06 55.45 -57.66
CA ILE A 2 -82.12 55.24 -56.56
C ILE A 2 -80.87 54.57 -57.16
N PRO A 3 -79.64 55.07 -56.94
CA PRO A 3 -78.44 54.45 -57.51
C PRO A 3 -78.11 53.16 -56.76
N LYS A 4 -77.79 52.09 -57.49
CA LYS A 4 -77.28 50.84 -56.92
C LYS A 4 -75.86 51.06 -56.39
N PRO A 5 -75.49 50.50 -55.23
CA PRO A 5 -74.13 50.57 -54.72
C PRO A 5 -73.23 49.55 -55.44
N ASP A 6 -72.03 49.99 -55.82
CA ASP A 6 -71.03 49.23 -56.55
C ASP A 6 -70.55 47.99 -55.77
N MET A 7 -70.58 46.83 -56.43
CA MET A 7 -70.23 45.53 -55.81
C MET A 7 -68.72 45.22 -55.82
N GLU A 8 -67.91 45.90 -56.65
CA GLU A 8 -66.46 45.62 -56.77
C GLU A 8 -65.66 45.99 -55.51
N THR A 9 -66.04 47.04 -54.79
CA THR A 9 -65.29 47.49 -53.59
C THR A 9 -65.43 46.53 -52.40
N LYS A 10 -66.48 45.70 -52.34
CA LYS A 10 -66.68 44.76 -51.21
C LYS A 10 -65.84 43.49 -51.33
N GLU A 11 -65.59 43.00 -52.54
CA GLU A 11 -64.80 41.79 -52.76
C GLU A 11 -63.31 42.04 -52.50
N GLU A 12 -62.77 43.19 -52.92
CA GLU A 12 -61.38 43.56 -52.69
C GLU A 12 -61.06 43.75 -51.19
N ILE A 13 -61.98 44.37 -50.44
CA ILE A 13 -61.86 44.54 -48.98
C ILE A 13 -61.96 43.19 -48.26
N SER A 14 -62.78 42.27 -48.77
CA SER A 14 -62.91 40.92 -48.21
C SER A 14 -61.63 40.10 -48.42
N LEU A 15 -61.08 40.10 -49.63
CA LEU A 15 -59.85 39.38 -49.97
C LEU A 15 -58.62 39.93 -49.20
N LYS A 16 -58.52 41.25 -49.05
CA LYS A 16 -57.45 41.87 -48.25
C LYS A 16 -57.54 41.53 -46.77
N ASN A 17 -58.75 41.43 -46.21
CA ASN A 17 -58.96 41.04 -44.81
C ASN A 17 -58.65 39.55 -44.56
N VAL A 18 -58.93 38.67 -45.53
CA VAL A 18 -58.57 37.24 -45.43
C VAL A 18 -57.05 37.05 -45.53
N SER A 19 -56.40 37.74 -46.47
CA SER A 19 -54.93 37.71 -46.63
C SER A 19 -54.19 38.27 -45.39
N MET A 20 -54.64 39.39 -44.83
CA MET A 20 -54.04 39.95 -43.60
C MET A 20 -54.21 39.03 -42.38
N ARG A 21 -55.33 38.30 -42.27
CA ARG A 21 -55.55 37.36 -41.17
C ARG A 21 -54.61 36.15 -41.23
N HIS A 22 -54.28 35.65 -42.42
CA HIS A 22 -53.36 34.51 -42.56
C HIS A 22 -51.93 34.92 -42.17
N ASN A 23 -51.45 36.05 -42.69
CA ASN A 23 -50.10 36.56 -42.42
C ASN A 23 -49.84 36.87 -40.93
N LEU A 24 -50.86 37.30 -40.18
CA LEU A 24 -50.77 37.57 -38.73
C LEU A 24 -50.64 36.29 -37.89
N ILE A 25 -51.35 35.23 -38.28
CA ILE A 25 -51.33 33.94 -37.56
C ILE A 25 -49.97 33.26 -37.77
N ASP A 26 -49.41 33.35 -38.97
CA ASP A 26 -48.09 32.80 -39.29
C ASP A 26 -46.97 33.54 -38.53
N PHE A 27 -47.02 34.87 -38.45
CA PHE A 27 -46.06 35.67 -37.70
C PHE A 27 -46.10 35.40 -36.18
N LEU A 28 -47.30 35.23 -35.60
CA LEU A 28 -47.46 34.87 -34.19
C LEU A 28 -46.94 33.47 -33.88
N ARG A 29 -47.14 32.50 -34.80
CA ARG A 29 -46.59 31.15 -34.66
C ARG A 29 -45.07 31.15 -34.68
N GLU A 30 -44.43 31.90 -35.58
CA GLU A 30 -42.96 31.99 -35.62
C GLU A 30 -42.37 32.60 -34.33
N PHE A 31 -43.03 33.61 -33.74
CA PHE A 31 -42.58 34.21 -32.47
C PHE A 31 -42.69 33.25 -31.29
N VAL A 32 -43.80 32.51 -31.18
CA VAL A 32 -44.00 31.52 -30.11
C VAL A 32 -43.05 30.33 -30.30
N GLN A 33 -42.84 29.88 -31.54
CA GLN A 33 -41.93 28.79 -31.88
C GLN A 33 -40.47 29.14 -31.56
N LYS A 34 -40.02 30.36 -31.90
CA LYS A 34 -38.66 30.86 -31.57
C LYS A 34 -38.44 30.96 -30.07
N ARG A 35 -39.40 31.52 -29.32
CA ARG A 35 -39.29 31.62 -27.84
C ARG A 35 -39.24 30.24 -27.18
N ARG A 36 -40.07 29.29 -27.65
CA ARG A 36 -40.04 27.91 -27.17
C ARG A 36 -38.70 27.23 -27.46
N ASN A 37 -38.14 27.39 -28.65
CA ASN A 37 -36.84 26.81 -29.00
C ASN A 37 -35.69 27.42 -28.20
N ILE A 38 -35.73 28.73 -27.92
CA ILE A 38 -34.72 29.38 -27.06
C ILE A 38 -34.82 28.88 -25.62
N LEU A 39 -36.04 28.71 -25.07
CA LEU A 39 -36.25 28.15 -23.74
C LEU A 39 -35.81 26.68 -23.65
N LEU A 40 -36.09 25.87 -24.68
CA LEU A 40 -35.61 24.48 -24.75
C LEU A 40 -34.08 24.40 -24.85
N LEU A 41 -33.45 25.30 -25.59
CA LEU A 41 -31.98 25.35 -25.69
C LEU A 41 -31.35 25.77 -24.35
N ALA A 42 -31.92 26.77 -23.67
CA ALA A 42 -31.46 27.20 -22.35
C ALA A 42 -31.63 26.09 -21.31
N LEU A 43 -32.75 25.34 -21.35
CA LEU A 43 -32.99 24.17 -20.51
C LEU A 43 -31.93 23.08 -20.76
N LEU A 44 -31.63 22.80 -22.02
CA LEU A 44 -30.64 21.78 -22.41
C LEU A 44 -29.23 22.16 -21.95
N ILE A 45 -28.85 23.43 -22.08
CA ILE A 45 -27.58 23.97 -21.55
C ILE A 45 -27.54 23.89 -20.02
N GLY A 46 -28.65 24.18 -19.34
CA GLY A 46 -28.77 24.06 -17.89
C GLY A 46 -28.64 22.62 -17.38
N ILE A 47 -29.24 21.66 -18.09
CA ILE A 47 -29.07 20.23 -17.76
C ILE A 47 -27.63 19.79 -18.00
N LEU A 48 -27.00 20.25 -19.08
CA LEU A 48 -25.61 19.95 -19.40
C LEU A 48 -24.66 20.53 -18.35
N SER A 49 -24.88 21.76 -17.89
CA SER A 49 -24.03 22.40 -16.88
C SER A 49 -24.16 21.73 -15.50
N VAL A 50 -25.37 21.32 -15.11
CA VAL A 50 -25.58 20.53 -13.89
C VAL A 50 -24.91 19.16 -13.99
N GLY A 51 -24.99 18.50 -15.15
CA GLY A 51 -24.30 17.24 -15.41
C GLY A 51 -22.78 17.35 -15.30
N ILE A 52 -22.21 18.43 -15.83
CA ILE A 52 -20.77 18.73 -15.73
C ILE A 52 -20.37 19.02 -14.27
N MET A 53 -21.14 19.83 -13.56
CA MET A 53 -20.87 20.19 -12.16
C MET A 53 -20.95 18.98 -11.22
N LEU A 54 -21.91 18.09 -11.43
CA LEU A 54 -21.99 16.82 -10.70
C LEU A 54 -20.83 15.88 -11.11
N GLY A 55 -20.53 15.75 -12.40
CA GLY A 55 -19.46 14.88 -12.90
C GLY A 55 -18.08 15.22 -12.33
N PHE A 56 -17.72 16.51 -12.30
CA PHE A 56 -16.46 16.96 -11.67
C PHE A 56 -16.47 16.82 -10.15
N GLY A 57 -17.63 16.96 -9.49
CA GLY A 57 -17.76 16.74 -8.04
C GLY A 57 -17.49 15.29 -7.61
N TYR A 58 -17.82 14.31 -8.44
CA TYR A 58 -17.59 12.89 -8.14
C TYR A 58 -16.20 12.38 -8.48
N GLN A 59 -15.41 13.09 -9.30
CA GLN A 59 -14.05 12.66 -9.64
C GLN A 59 -13.08 12.66 -8.44
N GLY A 60 -13.39 13.41 -7.37
CA GLY A 60 -12.63 13.38 -6.11
C GLY A 60 -13.04 12.28 -5.13
N MET A 61 -14.07 11.48 -5.45
CA MET A 61 -14.70 10.51 -4.54
C MET A 61 -14.54 9.04 -4.98
N ILE A 62 -13.68 8.75 -5.96
CA ILE A 62 -13.36 7.36 -6.32
C ILE A 62 -12.23 6.92 -5.39
N PRO A 63 -12.46 6.01 -4.42
CA PRO A 63 -11.39 5.46 -3.60
C PRO A 63 -10.39 4.79 -4.52
N ARG A 64 -9.17 5.33 -4.57
CA ARG A 64 -8.12 4.76 -5.43
C ARG A 64 -7.64 3.48 -4.77
N GLU A 65 -7.74 2.38 -5.51
CA GLU A 65 -7.29 1.08 -5.03
C GLU A 65 -5.77 1.01 -5.06
N LEU A 66 -5.19 0.44 -4.02
CA LEU A 66 -3.77 0.12 -4.01
C LEU A 66 -3.48 -0.95 -5.06
N ASN A 67 -2.73 -0.56 -6.10
CA ASN A 67 -2.50 -1.42 -7.26
C ASN A 67 -1.09 -2.05 -7.26
N LYS A 68 -0.11 -1.41 -6.61
CA LYS A 68 1.28 -1.90 -6.60
C LYS A 68 1.99 -1.66 -5.28
N LEU A 69 2.64 -2.72 -4.79
CA LEU A 69 3.53 -2.70 -3.62
C LEU A 69 4.97 -2.90 -4.10
N ILE A 70 5.85 -1.96 -3.78
CA ILE A 70 7.28 -2.04 -4.09
C ILE A 70 8.01 -2.29 -2.77
N ILE A 71 8.53 -3.50 -2.57
CA ILE A 71 9.27 -3.88 -1.36
C ILE A 71 10.76 -3.92 -1.68
N THR A 72 11.56 -3.21 -0.90
CA THR A 72 13.01 -3.10 -1.07
C THR A 72 13.74 -3.38 0.25
N GLY A 73 14.99 -3.82 0.17
CA GLY A 73 15.83 -4.09 1.35
C GLY A 73 15.49 -5.36 2.13
N HIS A 74 14.75 -6.29 1.51
CA HIS A 74 14.60 -7.65 2.00
C HIS A 74 15.59 -8.58 1.29
N GLU A 75 16.39 -9.32 2.06
CA GLU A 75 17.35 -10.31 1.57
C GLU A 75 16.96 -11.72 2.03
N LYS A 76 16.61 -11.88 3.32
CA LYS A 76 16.24 -13.17 3.91
C LYS A 76 14.77 -13.21 4.32
N LEU A 77 14.12 -12.07 4.50
CA LEU A 77 12.70 -11.96 4.76
C LEU A 77 11.91 -12.21 3.47
N LYS A 78 10.93 -13.11 3.51
CA LYS A 78 10.16 -13.48 2.33
C LYS A 78 9.11 -12.41 2.03
N THR A 79 8.91 -12.11 0.75
CA THR A 79 7.90 -11.13 0.31
C THR A 79 6.50 -11.51 0.81
N GLU A 80 6.16 -12.80 0.83
CA GLU A 80 4.85 -13.28 1.29
C GLU A 80 4.65 -13.12 2.80
N GLU A 81 5.73 -13.11 3.59
CA GLU A 81 5.66 -12.85 5.04
C GLU A 81 5.37 -11.37 5.30
N ILE A 82 6.01 -10.48 4.53
CA ILE A 82 5.83 -9.03 4.60
C ILE A 82 4.39 -8.67 4.22
N VAL A 83 3.90 -9.20 3.10
CA VAL A 83 2.52 -8.97 2.63
C VAL A 83 1.49 -9.51 3.64
N ARG A 84 1.72 -10.70 4.20
CA ARG A 84 0.85 -11.25 5.25
C ARG A 84 0.82 -10.36 6.51
N MET A 85 1.97 -9.85 6.94
CA MET A 85 2.04 -9.00 8.14
C MET A 85 1.36 -7.64 7.95
N LEU A 86 1.36 -7.13 6.73
CA LEU A 86 0.67 -5.88 6.39
C LEU A 86 -0.85 -6.02 6.39
N GLU A 87 -1.38 -7.24 6.21
CA GLU A 87 -2.82 -7.53 6.11
C GLU A 87 -3.54 -6.68 5.05
N ILE A 88 -2.82 -6.20 4.05
CA ILE A 88 -3.39 -5.38 3.00
C ILE A 88 -4.07 -6.29 1.99
N GLN A 89 -5.39 -6.18 1.90
CA GLN A 89 -6.16 -6.87 0.87
C GLN A 89 -6.13 -6.05 -0.44
N PRO A 90 -6.05 -6.71 -1.61
CA PRO A 90 -6.27 -6.04 -2.89
C PRO A 90 -7.60 -5.29 -2.89
N GLY A 91 -7.63 -4.03 -3.35
CA GLY A 91 -8.83 -3.19 -3.33
C GLY A 91 -9.04 -2.38 -2.05
N THR A 92 -8.12 -2.44 -1.08
CA THR A 92 -8.15 -1.53 0.08
C THR A 92 -7.97 -0.08 -0.38
N SER A 93 -8.83 0.82 0.11
CA SER A 93 -8.77 2.24 -0.22
C SER A 93 -7.45 2.86 0.26
N PHE A 94 -6.70 3.41 -0.68
CA PHE A 94 -5.39 4.00 -0.44
C PHE A 94 -5.45 5.17 0.55
N ASP A 95 -6.54 5.95 0.52
CA ASP A 95 -6.67 7.18 1.31
C ASP A 95 -7.02 6.93 2.78
N THR A 96 -7.52 5.74 3.12
CA THR A 96 -7.82 5.34 4.50
C THR A 96 -6.69 4.56 5.16
N LEU A 97 -5.58 4.36 4.45
CA LEU A 97 -4.48 3.53 4.92
C LEU A 97 -3.63 4.28 5.95
N ASP A 98 -3.59 3.76 7.18
CA ASP A 98 -2.71 4.29 8.22
C ASP A 98 -1.28 3.75 8.04
N LEU A 99 -0.42 4.56 7.43
CA LEU A 99 0.97 4.20 7.16
C LEU A 99 1.75 3.96 8.45
N ASP A 100 1.51 4.74 9.51
CA ASP A 100 2.20 4.61 10.80
C ASP A 100 1.85 3.29 11.47
N LEU A 101 0.59 2.86 11.36
CA LEU A 101 0.16 1.56 11.87
C LEU A 101 0.84 0.41 11.12
N LEU A 102 0.95 0.51 9.80
CA LEU A 102 1.63 -0.50 8.98
C LEU A 102 3.13 -0.57 9.26
N GLU A 103 3.79 0.57 9.42
CA GLU A 103 5.19 0.63 9.86
C GLU A 103 5.39 -0.03 11.22
N LYS A 104 4.50 0.25 12.19
CA LYS A 104 4.51 -0.40 13.50
C LYS A 104 4.30 -1.90 13.41
N ARG A 105 3.43 -2.38 12.52
CA ARG A 105 3.21 -3.82 12.29
C ARG A 105 4.48 -4.48 11.73
N LEU A 106 5.09 -3.89 10.71
CA LEU A 106 6.34 -4.41 10.14
C LEU A 106 7.48 -4.42 11.16
N SER A 107 7.56 -3.37 11.99
CA SER A 107 8.59 -3.25 13.04
C SER A 107 8.43 -4.27 14.18
N ARG A 108 7.27 -4.96 14.29
CA ARG A 108 7.09 -6.07 15.24
C ARG A 108 7.73 -7.37 14.75
N LEU A 109 8.08 -7.49 13.48
CA LEU A 109 8.78 -8.66 12.97
C LEU A 109 10.19 -8.71 13.60
N PRO A 110 10.59 -9.82 14.26
CA PRO A 110 11.86 -9.87 15.00
C PRO A 110 13.10 -9.58 14.14
N ARG A 111 13.04 -9.96 12.85
CA ARG A 111 14.11 -9.78 11.85
C ARG A 111 14.16 -8.38 11.23
N VAL A 112 13.14 -7.54 11.44
CA VAL A 112 13.12 -6.17 10.91
C VAL A 112 13.84 -5.24 11.89
N ASN A 113 14.84 -4.52 11.41
CA ASN A 113 15.54 -3.47 12.16
C ASN A 113 14.78 -2.15 12.07
N SER A 114 14.43 -1.77 10.84
CA SER A 114 13.62 -0.59 10.55
C SER A 114 12.74 -0.87 9.34
N ALA A 115 11.54 -0.30 9.37
CA ALA A 115 10.61 -0.29 8.25
C ALA A 115 10.20 1.16 8.00
N ARG A 116 10.22 1.57 6.74
CA ARG A 116 9.72 2.86 6.30
C ARG A 116 8.76 2.64 5.14
N ILE A 117 7.57 3.20 5.24
CA ILE A 117 6.54 3.11 4.23
C ILE A 117 6.28 4.52 3.70
N THR A 118 6.50 4.70 2.41
CA THR A 118 6.27 5.98 1.73
C THR A 118 5.30 5.83 0.58
N LYS A 119 4.47 6.84 0.39
CA LYS A 119 3.61 6.97 -0.79
C LYS A 119 4.48 7.45 -1.95
N LYS A 120 4.68 6.58 -2.96
CA LYS A 120 5.44 6.94 -4.16
C LYS A 120 4.54 7.63 -5.21
N SER A 121 3.29 7.20 -5.31
CA SER A 121 2.26 7.79 -6.17
C SER A 121 0.86 7.54 -5.59
N GLU A 122 -0.19 8.00 -6.28
CA GLU A 122 -1.58 7.84 -5.84
C GLU A 122 -2.08 6.38 -5.79
N ASP A 123 -1.28 5.44 -6.28
CA ASP A 123 -1.58 4.00 -6.42
C ASP A 123 -0.42 3.08 -6.00
N GLN A 124 0.73 3.63 -5.56
CA GLN A 124 1.95 2.86 -5.24
C GLN A 124 2.47 3.15 -3.83
N LEU A 125 2.72 2.08 -3.08
CA LEU A 125 3.46 2.11 -1.83
C LEU A 125 4.87 1.59 -2.02
N LEU A 126 5.83 2.36 -1.54
CA LEU A 126 7.21 1.95 -1.39
C LEU A 126 7.45 1.55 0.07
N ILE A 127 7.87 0.31 0.27
CA ILE A 127 8.25 -0.24 1.55
C ILE A 127 9.75 -0.47 1.53
N GLU A 128 10.46 0.28 2.34
CA GLU A 128 11.90 0.15 2.56
C GLU A 128 12.11 -0.57 3.89
N LEU A 129 12.71 -1.75 3.82
CA LEU A 129 13.04 -2.56 4.99
C LEU A 129 14.54 -2.60 5.18
N THR A 130 14.97 -2.58 6.43
CA THR A 130 16.33 -2.96 6.80
C THR A 130 16.24 -4.18 7.69
N GLU A 131 16.83 -5.29 7.26
CA GLU A 131 16.89 -6.51 8.07
C GLU A 131 18.01 -6.44 9.11
N LYS A 132 17.76 -7.06 10.27
CA LYS A 132 18.79 -7.32 11.27
C LYS A 132 19.68 -8.46 10.79
N LYS A 133 20.99 -8.31 11.03
CA LYS A 133 21.97 -9.33 10.71
C LYS A 133 22.08 -10.33 11.85
N ALA A 134 21.88 -11.60 11.54
CA ALA A 134 22.17 -12.69 12.47
C ALA A 134 23.69 -12.83 12.64
N VAL A 135 24.15 -13.02 13.87
CA VAL A 135 25.58 -13.17 14.21
C VAL A 135 25.89 -14.62 14.60
N TYR A 136 24.95 -15.26 15.30
CA TYR A 136 25.06 -16.65 15.75
C TYR A 136 23.73 -17.38 15.59
N VAL A 137 23.82 -18.70 15.50
CA VAL A 137 22.69 -19.61 15.71
C VAL A 137 22.84 -20.21 17.10
N VAL A 138 21.79 -20.23 17.90
CA VAL A 138 21.79 -20.84 19.23
C VAL A 138 20.98 -22.11 19.18
N ASN A 139 21.61 -23.22 19.56
CA ASN A 139 20.93 -24.50 19.76
C ASN A 139 20.62 -24.66 21.25
N SER A 140 19.34 -24.56 21.60
CA SER A 140 18.88 -24.74 22.98
C SER A 140 17.61 -25.58 23.01
N ASN A 141 17.61 -26.62 23.83
CA ASN A 141 16.47 -27.51 24.03
C ASN A 141 15.88 -28.10 22.73
N GLY A 142 16.74 -28.41 21.75
CA GLY A 142 16.33 -28.98 20.46
C GLY A 142 15.76 -27.97 19.46
N HIS A 143 15.79 -26.68 19.79
CA HIS A 143 15.38 -25.59 18.90
C HIS A 143 16.58 -24.78 18.44
N LEU A 144 16.52 -24.31 17.19
CA LEU A 144 17.54 -23.42 16.61
C LEU A 144 17.02 -21.99 16.58
N TYR A 145 17.79 -21.07 17.15
CA TYR A 145 17.43 -19.66 17.24
C TYR A 145 18.49 -18.80 16.58
N GLU A 146 18.13 -18.01 15.56
CA GLU A 146 19.05 -16.98 15.06
C GLU A 146 19.01 -15.78 16.00
N ILE A 147 20.18 -15.24 16.35
CA ILE A 147 20.30 -14.07 17.21
C ILE A 147 21.09 -12.94 16.57
N ASP A 148 20.74 -11.70 16.92
CA ASP A 148 21.53 -10.52 16.60
C ASP A 148 22.66 -10.27 17.62
N SER A 149 23.47 -9.24 17.37
CA SER A 149 24.54 -8.79 18.27
C SER A 149 24.05 -8.30 19.65
N GLU A 150 22.74 -8.06 19.79
CA GLU A 150 22.09 -7.64 21.03
C GLU A 150 21.39 -8.81 21.74
N LEU A 151 21.64 -10.04 21.28
CA LEU A 151 21.08 -11.30 21.80
C LEU A 151 19.56 -11.41 21.68
N ARG A 152 18.96 -10.66 20.76
CA ARG A 152 17.53 -10.79 20.42
C ARG A 152 17.34 -11.88 19.39
N LEU A 153 16.25 -12.63 19.54
CA LEU A 153 15.88 -13.66 18.57
C LEU A 153 15.36 -13.01 17.28
N LEU A 154 15.83 -13.52 16.16
CA LEU A 154 15.41 -13.12 14.81
C LEU A 154 14.48 -14.16 14.18
N SER A 155 14.71 -15.44 14.48
CA SER A 155 13.90 -16.57 14.01
C SER A 155 13.95 -17.73 15.02
N LYS A 156 13.01 -18.66 14.87
CA LYS A 156 12.97 -19.94 15.59
C LYS A 156 12.76 -21.06 14.58
N ASP A 157 13.61 -22.07 14.60
CA ASP A 157 13.60 -23.28 13.77
C ASP A 157 13.59 -23.02 12.25
N ASP A 158 13.86 -21.79 11.84
CA ASP A 158 13.96 -21.35 10.45
C ASP A 158 15.28 -20.60 10.26
N VAL A 159 16.38 -21.36 10.26
CA VAL A 159 17.73 -20.81 10.11
C VAL A 159 17.95 -20.40 8.66
N ARG A 160 18.05 -19.07 8.44
CA ARG A 160 18.21 -18.48 7.11
C ARG A 160 19.66 -18.17 6.77
N GLU A 161 20.53 -18.10 7.78
CA GLU A 161 21.99 -17.97 7.62
C GLU A 161 22.72 -19.25 8.00
N LYS A 162 23.36 -19.88 7.01
CA LYS A 162 23.98 -21.21 7.15
C LYS A 162 25.44 -21.18 7.59
N ASP A 163 26.11 -20.05 7.41
CA ASP A 163 27.55 -19.91 7.67
C ASP A 163 27.85 -19.37 9.08
N LEU A 164 26.85 -19.33 9.96
CA LEU A 164 27.00 -18.83 11.32
C LEU A 164 27.49 -19.93 12.26
N CYS A 165 28.36 -19.55 13.18
CA CYS A 165 28.76 -20.41 14.28
C CYS A 165 27.54 -20.72 15.16
N ILE A 166 27.41 -21.99 15.55
CA ILE A 166 26.35 -22.47 16.42
C ILE A 166 26.83 -22.41 17.87
N LEU A 167 26.05 -21.79 18.76
CA LEU A 167 26.26 -21.80 20.21
C LEU A 167 25.28 -22.79 20.83
N SER A 168 25.78 -23.93 21.29
CA SER A 168 24.96 -25.04 21.80
C SER A 168 25.02 -25.10 23.33
N GLY A 169 23.87 -25.31 23.97
CA GLY A 169 23.78 -25.44 25.42
C GLY A 169 22.34 -25.35 25.93
N ASN A 170 22.15 -25.42 27.24
CA ASN A 170 20.83 -25.26 27.85
C ASN A 170 20.61 -23.79 28.24
N PHE A 171 20.07 -23.01 27.30
CA PHE A 171 19.84 -21.57 27.50
C PHE A 171 18.34 -21.26 27.56
N PRO A 172 17.82 -20.73 28.68
CA PRO A 172 16.42 -20.34 28.77
C PRO A 172 16.14 -19.10 27.90
N VAL A 173 15.20 -19.24 26.96
CA VAL A 173 14.71 -18.13 26.13
C VAL A 173 13.52 -17.46 26.83
N LYS A 174 13.59 -16.14 27.06
CA LYS A 174 12.51 -15.36 27.70
C LYS A 174 12.23 -14.09 26.90
N ASN A 175 10.95 -13.83 26.62
CA ASN A 175 10.48 -12.63 25.91
C ASN A 175 11.18 -12.37 24.56
N GLY A 176 11.48 -13.41 23.79
CA GLY A 176 12.15 -13.26 22.50
C GLY A 176 13.62 -12.81 22.58
N ALA A 177 14.26 -12.97 23.74
CA ALA A 177 15.70 -12.80 23.91
C ALA A 177 16.28 -13.94 24.77
N ILE A 178 17.59 -14.18 24.61
CA ILE A 178 18.33 -15.05 25.53
C ILE A 178 18.83 -14.18 26.68
N GLN A 179 18.13 -14.25 27.81
CA GLN A 179 18.41 -13.41 28.99
C GLN A 179 19.10 -14.21 30.09
N ASP A 180 20.02 -15.06 29.69
CA ASP A 180 20.76 -15.94 30.57
C ASP A 180 22.18 -15.42 30.80
N ALA A 181 22.63 -15.38 32.06
CA ALA A 181 23.94 -14.85 32.41
C ALA A 181 25.06 -15.74 31.85
N ILE A 182 24.88 -17.06 31.92
CA ILE A 182 25.83 -18.05 31.43
C ILE A 182 25.99 -17.91 29.92
N PHE A 183 24.87 -17.72 29.20
CA PHE A 183 24.91 -17.46 27.76
C PHE A 183 25.67 -16.16 27.42
N ARG A 184 25.47 -15.08 28.19
CA ARG A 184 26.19 -13.81 27.96
C ARG A 184 27.69 -13.98 28.17
N ASP A 185 28.10 -14.73 29.18
CA ASP A 185 29.52 -15.00 29.45
C ASP A 185 30.14 -15.85 28.34
N LEU A 186 29.42 -16.86 27.84
CA LEU A 186 29.81 -17.63 26.66
C LEU A 186 29.96 -16.73 25.43
N TYR A 187 28.93 -15.93 25.11
CA TYR A 187 28.94 -15.01 23.97
C TYR A 187 30.15 -14.06 24.03
N ASN A 188 30.38 -13.43 25.18
CA ASN A 188 31.50 -12.52 25.37
C ASN A 188 32.85 -13.23 25.23
N SER A 189 32.97 -14.45 25.76
CA SER A 189 34.19 -15.26 25.66
C SER A 189 34.48 -15.65 24.21
N VAL A 190 33.46 -16.06 23.44
CA VAL A 190 33.56 -16.40 22.03
C VAL A 190 33.93 -15.16 21.20
N GLU A 191 33.24 -14.04 21.41
CA GLU A 191 33.54 -12.77 20.75
C GLU A 191 34.97 -12.30 21.05
N GLN A 192 35.42 -12.39 22.29
CA GLN A 192 36.79 -12.07 22.67
C GLN A 192 37.80 -13.00 22.00
N ALA A 193 37.53 -14.31 21.95
CA ALA A 193 38.38 -15.28 21.28
C ALA A 193 38.48 -14.99 19.77
N PHE A 194 37.38 -14.65 19.11
CA PHE A 194 37.38 -14.25 17.69
C PHE A 194 38.04 -12.91 17.45
N ARG A 195 37.97 -11.97 18.40
CA ARG A 195 38.69 -10.71 18.30
C ARG A 195 40.21 -10.91 18.41
N ILE A 196 40.65 -11.78 19.32
CA ILE A 196 42.08 -12.08 19.52
C ILE A 196 42.60 -12.94 18.36
N TYR A 197 41.81 -13.90 17.88
CA TYR A 197 42.17 -14.82 16.81
C TYR A 197 41.11 -14.82 15.68
N PRO A 198 41.11 -13.83 14.78
CA PRO A 198 40.11 -13.69 13.71
C PRO A 198 40.03 -14.90 12.77
N ALA A 199 41.14 -15.63 12.61
CA ALA A 199 41.19 -16.85 11.80
C ALA A 199 40.32 -17.99 12.35
N LEU A 200 39.85 -17.92 13.61
CA LEU A 200 38.96 -18.92 14.19
C LEU A 200 37.53 -18.80 13.68
N LYS A 201 37.06 -17.59 13.34
CA LYS A 201 35.67 -17.33 12.95
C LYS A 201 35.17 -18.21 11.80
N PRO A 202 35.90 -18.36 10.67
CA PRO A 202 35.47 -19.27 9.60
C PRO A 202 35.77 -20.76 9.88
N ARG A 203 36.58 -21.07 10.90
CA ARG A 203 37.05 -22.45 11.16
C ARG A 203 36.19 -23.18 12.18
N ILE A 204 35.49 -22.43 13.03
CA ILE A 204 34.65 -22.97 14.10
C ILE A 204 33.20 -22.90 13.66
N SER A 205 32.56 -24.06 13.50
CA SER A 205 31.15 -24.15 13.13
C SER A 205 30.23 -24.26 14.34
N GLU A 206 30.72 -24.76 15.48
CA GLU A 206 29.93 -24.96 16.69
C GLU A 206 30.80 -24.81 17.95
N VAL A 207 30.23 -24.17 18.97
CA VAL A 207 30.76 -24.03 20.33
C VAL A 207 29.72 -24.60 21.29
N LEU A 208 30.06 -25.68 21.98
CA LEU A 208 29.20 -26.32 22.97
C LEU A 208 29.62 -25.91 24.38
N LEU A 209 28.64 -25.45 25.17
CA LEU A 209 28.80 -25.27 26.61
C LEU A 209 28.27 -26.50 27.36
N GLN A 210 29.13 -27.10 28.18
CA GLN A 210 28.80 -28.26 28.99
C GLN A 210 28.37 -27.85 30.41
N GLU A 211 27.63 -28.71 31.13
CA GLU A 211 26.99 -28.37 32.42
C GLU A 211 27.98 -28.00 33.55
N ASP A 212 29.25 -28.35 33.39
CA ASP A 212 30.36 -28.02 34.30
C ASP A 212 30.98 -26.63 34.05
N GLY A 213 30.51 -25.92 33.02
CA GLY A 213 31.04 -24.60 32.63
C GLY A 213 32.30 -24.68 31.78
N GLU A 214 32.76 -25.88 31.40
CA GLU A 214 33.88 -26.03 30.47
C GLU A 214 33.40 -25.98 29.00
N ILE A 215 34.12 -25.21 28.17
CA ILE A 215 33.82 -25.05 26.74
C ILE A 215 34.57 -26.14 25.97
N PHE A 216 33.91 -27.26 25.64
CA PHE A 216 34.64 -28.48 25.21
C PHE A 216 34.45 -28.98 23.79
N SER A 217 33.75 -28.29 22.89
CA SER A 217 33.71 -28.75 21.50
C SER A 217 33.71 -27.61 20.51
N LEU A 218 34.85 -27.44 19.84
CA LEU A 218 34.97 -26.69 18.60
C LEU A 218 34.80 -27.70 17.47
N ARG A 219 33.57 -27.88 16.98
CA ARG A 219 33.40 -28.62 15.74
C ARG A 219 33.97 -27.75 14.63
N THR A 220 35.06 -28.20 14.02
CA THR A 220 35.64 -27.50 12.87
C THR A 220 34.96 -27.97 11.61
N ASN A 221 34.76 -27.07 10.65
CA ASN A 221 34.28 -27.44 9.34
C ASN A 221 35.38 -28.29 8.64
N ARG A 222 35.31 -29.62 8.76
CA ARG A 222 36.13 -30.55 7.97
C ARG A 222 35.37 -30.91 6.71
N PHE A 223 35.28 -29.99 5.76
CA PHE A 223 34.99 -30.34 4.37
C PHE A 223 35.84 -29.45 3.46
N ASN A 224 36.86 -30.09 2.90
CA ASN A 224 37.46 -29.78 1.61
C ASN A 224 36.59 -30.45 0.55
#